data_AF-A0A7X5J7Q9-F1
#
_entry.id   AF-A0A7X5J7Q9-F1
#
_cell.length_a   1.000
_cell.length_b   1.000
_cell.length_c   1.000
_cell.angle_alpha   90.00
_cell.angle_beta   90.00
_cell.angle_gamma   90.00
#
_symmetry.space_group_name_H-M   'P 1'
#
loop_
_entity.id
_entity.type
_entity.pdbx_description
1 polymer ?
#
loop_
_entity_poly.entity_id
_entity_poly.type
_entity_poly.pdbx_seq_one_letter_code
_entity_poly.pdbx_strand_id
1 'polypeptide(L)'
;MPDATSETAALGAEFDFLKGHIAATMTLIHALIDQGTVDRKALDAFFAGFVDQLPHNRQTLALRLVLEQWRQGLRDGQEVGQLNRRVFEVVRGGLVNDA
;
A
#
# COMPACT_ATOMS: atom_id res chain seq x y z
N MET A 1 -23.58 -25.83 10.14
CA MET A 1 -23.01 -25.05 9.04
C MET A 1 -21.85 -24.25 9.61
N PRO A 2 -20.62 -24.34 9.08
CA PRO A 2 -19.52 -23.49 9.53
C PRO A 2 -19.77 -22.06 9.05
N ASP A 3 -20.31 -21.28 9.98
CA ASP A 3 -20.07 -19.88 10.33
C ASP A 3 -19.36 -18.95 9.32
N ALA A 4 -20.14 -18.31 8.44
CA ALA A 4 -19.71 -17.20 7.57
C ALA A 4 -19.15 -15.99 8.36
N THR A 5 -19.47 -15.88 9.65
CA THR A 5 -18.96 -14.85 10.56
C THR A 5 -17.47 -15.04 10.86
N SER A 6 -17.03 -16.30 10.99
CA SER A 6 -15.64 -16.66 11.27
C SER A 6 -14.74 -16.46 10.04
N GLU A 7 -15.23 -16.74 8.82
CA GLU A 7 -14.51 -16.45 7.57
C GLU A 7 -14.33 -14.95 7.34
N THR A 8 -15.37 -14.15 7.62
CA THR A 8 -15.30 -12.68 7.48
C THR A 8 -14.33 -12.06 8.51
N ALA A 9 -14.28 -12.60 9.72
CA ALA A 9 -13.35 -12.16 10.76
C ALA A 9 -11.88 -12.53 10.43
N ALA A 10 -11.65 -13.71 9.84
CA ALA A 10 -10.33 -14.13 9.39
C ALA A 10 -9.81 -13.25 8.24
N LEU A 11 -10.68 -12.94 7.26
CA LEU A 11 -10.37 -11.98 6.19
C LEU A 11 -10.06 -10.58 6.73
N GLY A 12 -10.76 -10.14 7.78
CA GLY A 12 -10.48 -8.89 8.48
C GLY A 12 -9.10 -8.85 9.16
N ALA A 13 -8.70 -9.95 9.80
CA ALA A 13 -7.40 -10.05 10.48
C ALA A 13 -6.21 -10.10 9.50
N GLU A 14 -6.32 -10.86 8.41
CA GLU A 14 -5.31 -10.88 7.34
C GLU A 14 -5.15 -9.52 6.68
N PHE A 15 -6.26 -8.80 6.52
CA PHE A 15 -6.29 -7.45 5.97
C PHE A 15 -5.63 -6.41 6.88
N ASP A 16 -5.90 -6.46 8.18
CA ASP A 16 -5.25 -5.57 9.15
C ASP A 16 -3.74 -5.88 9.28
N PHE A 17 -3.35 -7.15 9.14
CA PHE A 17 -1.94 -7.53 9.04
C PHE A 17 -1.28 -6.94 7.79
N LEU A 18 -1.92 -7.04 6.62
CA LEU A 18 -1.40 -6.47 5.37
C LEU A 18 -1.22 -4.95 5.46
N LYS A 19 -2.20 -4.23 6.03
CA LYS A 19 -2.09 -2.79 6.29
C LYS A 19 -0.93 -2.47 7.22
N GLY A 20 -0.79 -3.22 8.31
CA GLY A 20 0.32 -3.07 9.26
C GLY A 20 1.66 -3.24 8.56
N HIS A 21 1.80 -4.25 7.69
CA HIS A 21 3.02 -4.52 6.95
C HIS A 21 3.36 -3.41 5.94
N ILE A 22 2.37 -2.92 5.20
CA ILE A 22 2.54 -1.81 4.26
C ILE A 22 2.98 -0.55 5.00
N ALA A 23 2.30 -0.19 6.09
CA ALA A 23 2.65 1.01 6.85
C ALA A 23 4.00 0.92 7.54
N ALA A 24 4.38 -0.23 8.08
CA ALA A 24 5.71 -0.44 8.65
C ALA A 24 6.80 -0.27 7.58
N THR A 25 6.58 -0.84 6.40
CA THR A 25 7.51 -0.73 5.26
C THR A 25 7.65 0.72 4.79
N MET A 26 6.54 1.44 4.62
CA MET A 26 6.55 2.85 4.24
C MET A 26 7.24 3.73 5.28
N THR A 27 6.98 3.49 6.56
CA THR A 27 7.61 4.23 7.66
C THR A 27 9.13 4.07 7.65
N LEU A 28 9.62 2.84 7.48
CA LEU A 28 11.05 2.56 7.39
C LEU A 28 11.69 3.28 6.20
N ILE A 29 11.06 3.22 5.03
CA ILE A 29 11.60 3.81 3.81
C ILE A 29 11.66 5.33 3.88
N HIS A 30 10.66 5.97 4.47
CA HIS A 30 10.72 7.40 4.71
C HIS A 30 11.79 7.78 5.72
N ALA A 31 12.00 7.01 6.79
CA ALA A 31 13.11 7.25 7.70
C ALA A 31 14.48 7.17 6.99
N LEU A 32 14.64 6.24 6.03
CA LEU A 32 15.84 6.15 5.20
C LEU A 32 15.99 7.34 4.24
N ILE A 33 14.89 7.88 3.71
CA ILE A 33 14.88 9.10 2.90
C ILE A 33 15.31 10.30 3.76
N ASP A 34 14.75 10.45 4.96
CA ASP A 34 15.02 11.58 5.86
C ASP A 34 16.47 11.57 6.36
N GLN A 35 17.06 10.38 6.53
CA GLN A 35 18.49 10.20 6.81
C GLN A 35 19.39 10.45 5.59
N GLY A 36 18.83 10.70 4.41
CA GLY A 36 19.57 10.86 3.15
C GLY A 36 20.18 9.57 2.62
N THR A 37 19.79 8.41 3.17
CA THR A 37 20.30 7.09 2.74
C THR A 37 19.63 6.62 1.45
N VAL A 38 18.38 7.04 1.21
CA VAL A 38 17.62 6.72 0.01
C VAL A 38 17.22 8.01 -0.70
N ASP A 39 17.56 8.13 -1.98
CA ASP A 39 17.06 9.24 -2.81
C ASP A 39 15.59 9.00 -3.19
N ARG A 40 14.76 9.99 -2.88
CA ARG A 40 13.30 9.95 -3.10
C ARG A 40 12.94 9.79 -4.58
N LYS A 41 13.68 10.41 -5.49
CA LYS A 41 13.39 10.34 -6.94
C LYS A 41 13.80 8.98 -7.53
N ALA A 42 14.96 8.48 -7.13
CA ALA A 42 15.43 7.15 -7.50
C ALA A 42 14.44 6.06 -7.03
N LEU A 43 13.89 6.23 -5.82
CA LEU A 43 12.89 5.32 -5.29
C LEU A 43 11.56 5.36 -6.07
N ASP A 44 11.05 6.54 -6.43
CA ASP A 44 9.86 6.65 -7.30
C ASP A 44 10.09 5.98 -8.66
N ALA A 45 11.26 6.19 -9.27
CA ALA A 45 11.62 5.56 -10.53
C ALA A 45 11.70 4.03 -10.43
N PHE A 46 12.23 3.51 -9.31
CA PHE A 46 12.23 2.08 -9.03
C PHE A 46 10.79 1.52 -8.97
N PHE A 47 9.90 2.17 -8.22
CA PHE A 47 8.51 1.73 -8.14
C PHE A 47 7.78 1.85 -9.48
N ALA A 48 8.11 2.85 -10.30
CA ALA A 48 7.60 2.95 -11.67
C ALA A 48 7.90 1.69 -12.47
N GLY A 49 9.18 1.30 -12.53
CA GLY A 49 9.60 0.11 -13.25
C GLY A 49 9.00 -1.18 -12.68
N PHE A 50 8.85 -1.27 -11.36
CA PHE A 50 8.22 -2.41 -10.72
C PHE A 50 6.73 -2.52 -11.06
N VAL A 51 5.98 -1.41 -11.01
CA VAL A 51 4.54 -1.39 -11.34
C VAL A 51 4.28 -1.74 -12.81
N ASP A 52 5.16 -1.33 -13.72
CA ASP A 52 5.09 -1.67 -15.14
C ASP A 52 5.30 -3.16 -15.40
N GLN A 53 6.11 -3.83 -14.57
CA GLN A 53 6.37 -5.27 -14.66
C GLN A 53 5.28 -6.13 -14.02
N LEU A 54 4.41 -5.55 -13.19
CA LEU A 54 3.32 -6.31 -12.58
C LEU A 54 2.31 -6.77 -13.64
N PRO A 55 1.87 -8.05 -13.60
CA PRO A 55 0.78 -8.53 -14.44
C PRO A 55 -0.44 -7.62 -14.34
N HIS A 56 -1.11 -7.32 -15.44
CA HIS A 56 -2.29 -6.45 -15.44
C HIS A 56 -3.56 -7.29 -15.25
N ASN A 57 -3.81 -7.74 -14.01
CA ASN A 57 -4.97 -8.57 -13.67
C ASN A 57 -5.59 -8.16 -12.33
N ARG A 58 -6.74 -8.75 -11.97
CA ARG A 58 -7.46 -8.43 -10.73
C ARG A 58 -6.66 -8.74 -9.47
N GLN A 59 -5.80 -9.75 -9.50
CA GLN A 59 -5.01 -10.18 -8.33
C GLN A 59 -3.94 -9.13 -7.96
N THR A 60 -3.40 -8.41 -8.94
CA THR A 60 -2.37 -7.39 -8.73
C THR A 60 -2.92 -5.98 -8.61
N LEU A 61 -4.20 -5.76 -8.95
CA LEU A 61 -4.84 -4.43 -8.97
C LEU A 61 -4.67 -3.68 -7.64
N ALA A 62 -4.95 -4.35 -6.51
CA ALA A 62 -4.83 -3.73 -5.19
C ALA A 62 -3.39 -3.27 -4.89
N LEU A 63 -2.40 -4.11 -5.21
CA LEU A 63 -0.98 -3.77 -5.04
C LEU A 63 -0.58 -2.58 -5.93
N ARG A 64 -1.04 -2.55 -7.19
CA ARG A 64 -0.77 -1.45 -8.12
C ARG A 64 -1.35 -0.13 -7.61
N LEU A 65 -2.58 -0.14 -7.08
CA LEU A 65 -3.21 1.05 -6.51
C LEU A 65 -2.45 1.59 -5.29
N VAL A 66 -2.03 0.71 -4.38
CA VAL A 66 -1.23 1.09 -3.20
C VAL A 66 0.10 1.73 -3.63
N LEU A 67 0.81 1.09 -4.56
CA LEU A 67 2.09 1.58 -5.05
C LEU A 67 1.95 2.91 -5.78
N GLU A 68 0.90 3.10 -6.58
CA GLU A 68 0.67 4.36 -7.28
C GLU A 68 0.35 5.50 -6.31
N GLN A 69 -0.48 5.24 -5.30
CA GLN A 69 -0.77 6.22 -4.24
C GLN A 69 0.50 6.61 -3.47
N TRP A 70 1.39 5.65 -3.24
CA TRP A 70 2.65 5.89 -2.58
C TRP A 70 3.63 6.70 -3.41
N ARG A 71 3.81 6.33 -4.69
CA ARG A 71 4.61 7.08 -5.66
C ARG A 71 4.16 8.53 -5.74
N GLN A 72 2.86 8.76 -5.76
CA GLN A 72 2.31 10.11 -5.74
C GLN A 72 2.72 10.87 -4.47
N GLY A 73 2.60 10.28 -3.29
CA GLY A 73 3.05 10.94 -2.06
C GLY A 73 4.56 11.13 -1.96
N LEU A 74 5.37 10.24 -2.55
CA LEU A 74 6.82 10.46 -2.70
C LEU A 74 7.09 11.71 -3.54
N ARG A 75 6.45 11.84 -4.71
CA ARG A 75 6.60 13.01 -5.60
C ARG A 75 6.15 14.31 -4.95
N ASP A 76 5.03 14.25 -4.22
CA ASP A 76 4.39 15.42 -3.61
C ASP A 76 5.09 15.88 -2.32
N GLY A 77 6.16 15.21 -1.89
CA GLY A 77 6.83 15.61 -0.64
C GLY A 77 6.06 15.21 0.62
N GLN A 78 5.07 14.31 0.53
CA GLN A 78 4.16 14.04 1.64
C GLN A 78 4.85 13.35 2.82
N GLU A 79 4.41 13.75 4.02
CA GLU A 79 4.74 13.10 5.28
C GLU A 79 4.12 11.69 5.36
N VAL A 80 4.84 10.76 5.99
CA VAL A 80 4.45 9.34 6.15
C VAL A 80 3.03 9.18 6.67
N GLY A 81 2.67 9.98 7.69
CA GLY A 81 1.36 9.89 8.33
C GLY A 81 0.21 10.21 7.38
N GLN A 82 0.42 11.12 6.42
CA GLN A 82 -0.59 11.50 5.44
C GLN A 82 -0.74 10.42 4.35
N LEU A 83 0.39 9.85 3.94
CA LEU A 83 0.47 8.74 2.98
C LEU A 83 -0.22 7.48 3.50
N ASN A 84 0.11 7.06 4.73
CA ASN A 84 -0.50 5.89 5.36
C ASN A 84 -2.02 6.02 5.45
N ARG A 85 -2.54 7.21 5.82
CA ARG A 85 -3.99 7.45 5.88
C ARG A 85 -4.66 7.26 4.51
N ARG A 86 -4.09 7.83 3.44
CA ARG A 86 -4.63 7.68 2.06
C ARG A 86 -4.55 6.25 1.54
N VAL A 87 -3.43 5.57 1.78
CA VAL A 87 -3.25 4.16 1.39
C VAL A 87 -4.30 3.29 2.08
N PHE A 88 -4.55 3.51 3.37
CA PHE A 88 -5.58 2.77 4.11
C PHE A 88 -7.00 3.06 3.62
N GLU A 89 -7.30 4.28 3.16
CA GLU A 89 -8.58 4.63 2.55
C GLU A 89 -8.79 3.91 1.20
N VAL A 90 -7.78 3.89 0.32
CA VAL A 90 -7.81 3.17 -0.96
C VAL A 90 -8.01 1.67 -0.75
N VAL A 91 -7.26 1.10 0.19
CA VAL A 91 -7.34 -0.31 0.55
C VAL A 91 -8.72 -0.67 1.14
N ARG A 92 -9.34 0.23 1.91
CA ARG A 92 -10.72 0.06 2.42
C ARG A 92 -11.77 0.20 1.32
N GLY A 93 -11.60 1.14 0.40
CA GLY A 93 -12.53 1.38 -0.72
C GLY A 93 -12.58 0.24 -1.74
N GLY A 94 -11.46 -0.47 -1.95
CA GLY A 94 -11.40 -1.63 -2.84
C GLY A 94 -12.29 -2.80 -2.40
N LEU A 95 -12.48 -3.00 -1.09
CA LEU A 95 -13.32 -4.08 -0.56
C LEU A 95 -14.83 -3.77 -0.60
N VAL A 96 -15.22 -2.50 -0.50
CA VAL A 96 -16.65 -2.11 -0.56
C VAL A 96 -17.24 -2.32 -1.96
N ASN A 97 -16.39 -2.31 -2.99
CA ASN A 97 -16.82 -2.53 -4.37
C ASN A 97 -16.86 -4.02 -4.79
N ASP A 98 -16.35 -4.92 -3.95
CA ASP A 98 -16.38 -6.38 -4.14
C ASP A 98 -17.39 -7.09 -3.20
N ALA A 99 -18.23 -6.32 -2.49
CA ALA A 99 -19.35 -6.81 -1.65
C ALA A 99 -20.70 -6.40 -2.24
#